data_AF-A0A7K4BIM1-F1
#
_entry.id   AF-A0A7K4BIM1-F1
#
_cell.length_a   1.000
_cell.length_b   1.000
_cell.length_c   1.000
_cell.angle_alpha   90.00
_cell.angle_beta   90.00
_cell.angle_gamma   90.00
#
_symmetry.space_group_name_H-M   'P 1'
#
loop_
_entity.id
_entity.type
_entity.pdbx_description
1 polymer ?
#
loop_
_entity_poly.entity_id
_entity_poly.type
_entity_poly.pdbx_seq_one_letter_code
_entity_poly.pdbx_strand_id
1 'polypeptide(L)' 'SLSFDNPAVYAVDHDEISRVLSFTHTYSGQALAGEIIQARGVVERHGDERWLIVGTTREARGEYVISRTLLERSG' A
#
# COMPACT_ATOMS: atom_id res chain seq x y z
N SER A 1 12.09 -8.91 -1.16
CA SER A 1 11.08 -7.86 -0.98
C SER A 1 9.72 -8.52 -1.06
N LEU A 2 8.85 -8.38 -0.06
CA LEU A 2 7.47 -8.92 -0.07
C LEU A 2 6.50 -8.10 -0.95
N SER A 3 7.00 -7.04 -1.60
CA SER A 3 6.23 -6.15 -2.48
C SER A 3 5.75 -6.80 -3.78
N PHE A 4 6.23 -8.02 -4.09
CA PHE A 4 5.86 -8.79 -5.29
C PHE A 4 5.02 -10.03 -4.97
N ASP A 5 4.83 -10.35 -3.69
CA ASP A 5 3.98 -11.45 -3.25
C ASP A 5 2.49 -11.06 -3.35
N ASN A 6 1.59 -12.03 -3.22
CA ASN A 6 0.16 -11.77 -3.06
C ASN A 6 -0.28 -12.23 -1.66
N PRO A 7 -0.69 -11.30 -0.76
CA PRO A 7 -0.75 -9.84 -0.98
C PRO A 7 0.65 -9.20 -1.01
N ALA A 8 0.80 -8.10 -1.76
CA ALA A 8 2.01 -7.30 -1.71
C ALA A 8 2.04 -6.55 -0.38
N VAL A 9 3.15 -6.65 0.35
CA VAL A 9 3.27 -6.04 1.69
C VAL A 9 4.28 -4.90 1.66
N TYR A 10 3.81 -3.71 2.04
CA TYR A 10 4.62 -2.52 2.25
C TYR A 10 4.64 -2.19 3.74
N ALA A 11 5.77 -2.43 4.41
CA ALA A 11 6.00 -1.86 5.74
C ALA A 11 6.20 -0.34 5.58
N VAL A 12 5.55 0.45 6.41
CA VAL A 12 5.58 1.91 6.32
C VAL A 12 5.96 2.52 7.66
N ASP A 13 6.65 3.65 7.62
CA ASP A 13 6.91 4.49 8.78
C ASP A 13 5.79 5.54 8.87
N HIS A 14 4.75 5.24 9.65
CA HIS A 14 3.57 6.08 9.81
C HIS A 14 3.02 5.93 11.23
N ASP A 15 2.66 7.04 11.87
CA ASP A 15 2.23 7.08 13.29
C ASP A 15 1.08 6.12 13.59
N GLU A 16 0.21 5.91 12.60
CA GLU A 16 -1.01 5.14 12.78
C GLU A 16 -1.03 3.76 12.11
N ILE A 17 -0.32 3.59 11.00
CA ILE A 17 -0.47 2.43 10.11
C ILE A 17 0.86 1.72 10.05
N SER A 18 0.91 0.45 10.42
CA SER A 18 2.16 -0.31 10.46
C SER A 18 2.54 -0.86 9.09
N ARG A 19 1.54 -1.09 8.22
CA ARG A 19 1.74 -1.65 6.87
C ARG A 19 0.55 -1.43 5.95
N VAL A 20 0.84 -1.41 4.66
CA VAL A 20 -0.14 -1.46 3.57
C VAL A 20 -0.08 -2.84 2.92
N LEU A 21 -1.23 -3.52 2.81
CA LEU A 21 -1.37 -4.77 2.08
C LEU A 21 -2.14 -4.53 0.80
N SER A 22 -1.65 -5.03 -0.32
CA SER A 22 -2.38 -5.01 -1.58
C SER A 22 -2.71 -6.41 -2.08
N PHE A 23 -4.00 -6.71 -2.19
CA PHE A 23 -4.51 -7.98 -2.71
C PHE A 23 -4.74 -7.96 -4.23
N THR A 24 -4.46 -6.84 -4.91
CA THR A 24 -4.52 -6.75 -6.37
C THR A 24 -3.12 -6.75 -6.97
N HIS A 25 -2.94 -7.51 -8.04
CA HIS A 25 -1.69 -7.53 -8.78
C HIS A 25 -1.33 -6.18 -9.41
N THR A 26 -2.33 -5.32 -9.66
CA THR A 26 -2.14 -4.00 -10.28
C THR A 26 -1.31 -3.07 -9.41
N TYR A 27 -1.37 -3.22 -8.08
CA TYR A 27 -0.64 -2.37 -7.15
C TYR A 27 0.60 -3.04 -6.54
N SER A 28 0.88 -4.30 -6.86
CA SER A 28 2.13 -4.98 -6.49
C SER A 28 3.31 -4.31 -7.19
N GLY A 29 4.37 -4.00 -6.44
CA GLY A 29 5.58 -3.37 -6.96
C GLY A 29 5.45 -1.90 -7.40
N GLN A 30 4.35 -1.20 -7.08
CA GLN A 30 4.18 0.23 -7.43
C GLN A 30 5.09 1.18 -6.65
N ALA A 31 5.71 0.68 -5.58
CA ALA A 31 6.65 1.45 -4.78
C ALA A 31 7.83 0.59 -4.36
N LEU A 32 8.99 1.24 -4.27
CA LEU A 32 10.23 0.63 -3.79
C LEU A 32 10.53 1.06 -2.34
N ALA A 33 11.37 0.30 -1.66
CA ALA A 33 11.83 0.65 -0.32
C ALA A 33 12.51 2.03 -0.34
N GLY A 34 12.11 2.89 0.59
CA GLY A 34 12.61 4.27 0.71
C GLY A 34 11.77 5.32 -0.05
N GLU A 35 10.74 4.92 -0.78
CA GLU A 35 9.82 5.86 -1.42
C GLU A 35 8.69 6.32 -0.48
N ILE A 36 8.20 7.53 -0.70
CA ILE A 36 6.99 8.04 -0.06
C ILE A 36 5.80 7.61 -0.90
N ILE A 37 4.86 6.91 -0.27
CA ILE A 37 3.62 6.47 -0.91
C ILE A 37 2.40 7.20 -0.36
N GLN A 38 1.41 7.41 -1.22
CA GLN A 38 0.05 7.75 -0.83
C GLN A 38 -0.83 6.53 -1.10
N ALA A 39 -1.56 6.07 -0.09
CA ALA A 39 -2.42 4.90 -0.20
C ALA A 39 -3.82 5.19 0.36
N ARG A 40 -4.83 4.53 -0.22
CA ARG A 40 -6.21 4.56 0.27
C ARG A 40 -6.81 3.17 0.18
N GLY A 41 -7.46 2.75 1.26
CA GLY A 41 -8.04 1.43 1.41
C GLY A 41 -8.86 1.33 2.69
N VAL A 42 -9.09 0.10 3.14
CA VAL A 42 -9.79 -0.21 4.39
C VAL A 42 -8.78 -0.39 5.52
N VAL A 43 -8.99 0.25 6.66
CA VAL A 43 -8.15 0.03 7.84
C VAL A 43 -8.68 -1.15 8.63
N GLU A 44 -7.84 -2.16 8.84
CA GLU A 44 -8.12 -3.29 9.72
C GLU A 44 -7.20 -3.27 10.94
N ARG A 45 -7.72 -3.74 12.08
CA ARG A 45 -6.96 -3.84 13.33
C ARG A 45 -6.51 -5.28 13.53
N HIS A 46 -5.21 -5.47 13.68
CA HIS A 46 -4.59 -6.77 13.93
C HIS A 46 -3.83 -6.71 15.26
N GLY A 47 -4.52 -7.06 16.34
CA GLY A 47 -3.98 -6.88 17.70
C GLY A 47 -3.78 -5.39 18.01
N ASP A 48 -2.53 -5.01 18.23
CA ASP A 48 -2.12 -3.62 18.48
C ASP A 48 -1.67 -2.89 17.20
N GLU A 49 -1.58 -3.61 16.08
CA GLU A 49 -1.24 -3.01 14.78
C GLU A 49 -2.50 -2.59 14.01
N ARG A 50 -2.33 -1.60 13.14
CA ARG A 50 -3.34 -1.20 12.15
C ARG A 50 -2.76 -1.34 10.76
N TRP A 51 -3.49 -2.05 9.91
CA TRP A 51 -3.09 -2.36 8.54
C TRP A 51 -4.03 -1.66 7.57
N LEU A 52 -3.49 -1.08 6.51
CA LEU A 52 -4.29 -0.52 5.42
C LEU A 52 -4.37 -1.53 4.29
N ILE A 53 -5.57 -2.03 4.02
CA ILE A 53 -5.83 -3.04 3.00
C ILE A 53 -6.37 -2.39 1.74
N VAL A 54 -5.70 -2.66 0.61
CA VAL A 54 -6.02 -2.18 -0.72
C VAL A 54 -6.39 -3.37 -1.61
N GLY A 55 -7.44 -3.24 -2.39
CA GLY A 55 -8.03 -4.33 -3.16
C GLY A 55 -9.06 -5.15 -2.41
N THR A 56 -9.76 -4.55 -1.45
CA THR A 56 -10.81 -5.25 -0.68
C THR A 56 -12.06 -5.55 -1.51
N THR A 57 -12.27 -4.81 -2.60
CA THR A 57 -13.35 -5.02 -3.55
C THR A 57 -12.80 -5.48 -4.91
N ARG A 58 -13.60 -6.26 -5.67
CA ARG A 58 -13.19 -6.74 -7.01
C ARG A 58 -12.90 -5.57 -7.96
N GLU A 59 -13.64 -4.48 -7.84
CA GLU A 59 -13.43 -3.28 -8.66
C GLU A 59 -12.43 -2.27 -8.05
N ALA A 60 -11.97 -2.48 -6.80
CA ALA A 60 -11.07 -1.58 -6.05
C ALA A 60 -11.46 -0.08 -6.16
N ARG A 61 -12.77 0.23 -6.23
CA ARG A 61 -13.23 1.58 -6.59
C ARG A 61 -12.87 2.60 -5.51
N GLY A 62 -11.89 3.44 -5.82
CA GLY A 62 -11.39 4.48 -4.91
C GLY A 62 -10.27 4.01 -3.98
N GLU A 63 -9.81 2.76 -4.13
CA GLU A 63 -8.64 2.23 -3.45
C GLU A 63 -7.40 2.39 -4.36
N TYR A 64 -6.23 2.71 -3.79
CA TYR A 64 -5.01 2.89 -4.59
C TYR A 64 -3.73 2.84 -3.74
N VAL A 65 -2.60 2.59 -4.40
CA VAL A 65 -1.23 2.84 -3.92
C VAL A 65 -0.49 3.62 -5.01
N ILE A 66 0.09 4.77 -4.66
CA ILE A 66 0.80 5.66 -5.59
C ILE A 66 2.12 6.10 -4.95
N SER A 67 3.24 5.95 -5.67
CA SER A 67 4.53 6.51 -5.26
C SER A 67 4.58 8.01 -5.55
N ARG A 68 4.56 8.83 -4.50
CA ARG A 68 4.71 10.30 -4.59
C ARG A 68 6.11 10.66 -5.07
N THR A 69 7.11 9.91 -4.62
CA THR A 69 8.51 10.07 -5.05
C THR A 69 8.66 9.89 -6.56
N LEU A 70 8.02 8.88 -7.16
CA LEU A 70 8.08 8.68 -8.62
C LEU A 70 7.37 9.80 -9.39
N LEU A 71 6.20 10.24 -8.91
CA LEU A 71 5.47 11.35 -9.54
C LEU A 71 6.28 12.65 -9.53
N GLU A 72 6.93 12.98 -8.41
CA GLU A 72 7.75 14.19 -8.27
C GLU A 72 9.01 14.15 -9.15
N ARG A 73 9.58 12.96 -9.40
CA ARG A 73 10.75 12.80 -10.29
C ARG A 73 10.39 12.80 -11.79
N SER A 74 9.11 12.66 -12.12
CA SER A 74 8.62 12.57 -13.50
C SER A 74 8.01 13.87 -14.03
N GLY A 75 7.85 14.88 -13.17
CA GLY A 75 7.44 16.24 -13.53
C GLY A 75 8.65 17.17 -13.70
#